data_AF-A0A9Q0UXI9-F1
#
_entry.id   AF-A0A9Q0UXI9-F1
#
_cell.length_a   1.000
_cell.length_b   1.000
_cell.length_c   1.000
_cell.angle_alpha   90.00
_cell.angle_beta   90.00
_cell.angle_gamma   90.00
#
_symmetry.space_group_name_H-M   'P 1'
#
loop_
_entity.id
_entity.type
_entity.pdbx_description
1 polymer ?
#
loop_
_entity_poly.entity_id
_entity_poly.type
_entity_poly.pdbx_seq_one_letter_code
_entity_poly.pdbx_strand_id
1 'polypeptide(L)'
;MPPRGQLDITYFAGYGGHLHMGVGINCLVLEFDIWELKADSSGWFIKYHLDLHSMRRKLANRCPFSVLSLIRAEKEDESTIVFVVDGRAISYNLHDRR
;
A
#
# COMPACT_ATOMS: atom_id res chain seq x y z
N MET A 1 2.20 -8.84 -16.17
CA MET A 1 3.14 -7.70 -16.19
C MET A 1 2.71 -6.69 -15.13
N PRO A 2 3.63 -5.92 -14.53
CA PRO A 2 3.26 -4.75 -13.72
C PRO A 2 2.41 -3.78 -14.55
N PRO A 3 1.54 -2.97 -13.94
CA PRO A 3 0.77 -1.96 -14.67
C PRO A 3 1.71 -1.04 -15.46
N ARG A 4 1.41 -0.84 -16.75
CA ARG A 4 2.19 0.02 -17.65
C ARG A 4 1.67 1.45 -17.55
N GLY A 5 2.48 2.35 -17.00
CA GLY A 5 2.20 3.79 -16.81
C GLY A 5 3.31 4.42 -15.97
N GLN A 6 3.38 5.76 -15.91
CA GLN A 6 4.25 6.47 -14.95
C GLN A 6 3.68 6.30 -13.55
N LEU A 7 3.83 5.10 -13.00
CA LEU A 7 3.43 4.73 -11.65
C LEU A 7 4.71 4.54 -10.84
N ASP A 8 4.85 5.31 -9.78
CA ASP A 8 6.00 5.18 -8.88
C ASP A 8 5.78 3.94 -8.01
N ILE A 9 6.62 2.94 -8.20
CA ILE A 9 6.68 1.77 -7.31
C ILE A 9 7.26 2.26 -5.99
N THR A 10 6.40 2.38 -4.98
CA THR A 10 6.77 2.91 -3.65
C THR A 10 7.14 1.81 -2.66
N TYR A 11 6.81 0.55 -2.97
CA TYR A 11 7.06 -0.59 -2.11
C TYR A 11 7.10 -1.90 -2.88
N PHE A 12 8.03 -2.77 -2.51
CA PHE A 12 8.14 -4.11 -3.05
C PHE A 12 8.70 -5.03 -1.97
N ALA A 13 7.92 -6.01 -1.51
CA ALA A 13 8.37 -6.92 -0.47
C ALA A 13 7.67 -8.28 -0.51
N GLY A 14 8.41 -9.31 -0.10
CA GLY A 14 7.88 -10.66 0.10
C GLY A 14 7.63 -10.94 1.58
N TYR A 15 6.46 -11.48 1.92
CA TYR A 15 6.14 -11.96 3.26
C TYR A 15 5.23 -13.18 3.20
N GLY A 16 5.57 -14.24 3.96
CA GLY A 16 4.74 -15.45 4.09
C GLY A 16 4.49 -16.22 2.79
N GLY A 17 5.39 -16.14 1.79
CA GLY A 17 5.21 -16.75 0.48
C GLY A 17 4.43 -15.90 -0.54
N HIS A 18 4.04 -14.69 -0.16
CA HIS A 18 3.34 -13.75 -1.03
C HIS A 18 4.25 -12.57 -1.37
N LEU A 19 4.28 -12.19 -2.64
CA LEU A 19 5.03 -11.05 -3.12
C LEU A 19 4.08 -9.88 -3.36
N HIS A 20 4.33 -8.77 -2.69
CA HIS A 20 3.51 -7.57 -2.76
C HIS A 20 4.27 -6.43 -3.42
N MET A 21 3.52 -5.58 -4.12
CA MET A 21 4.01 -4.37 -4.74
C MET A 21 3.03 -3.23 -4.45
N GLY A 22 3.49 -2.20 -3.74
CA GLY A 22 2.76 -0.97 -3.52
C GLY A 22 3.03 -0.02 -4.68
N VAL A 23 1.97 0.45 -5.31
CA VAL A 23 2.04 1.33 -6.47
C VAL A 23 1.29 2.61 -6.15
N GLY A 24 2.02 3.72 -6.09
CA GLY A 24 1.43 5.04 -5.93
C GLY A 24 0.86 5.51 -7.26
N ILE A 25 -0.44 5.84 -7.30
CA ILE A 25 -1.08 6.42 -8.48
C ILE A 25 -0.69 7.90 -8.57
N ASN A 26 -0.72 8.59 -7.43
CA ASN A 26 -0.18 9.94 -7.25
C ASN A 26 -0.09 10.27 -5.74
N CYS A 27 1.09 10.64 -5.25
CA CYS A 27 1.29 11.03 -3.85
C CYS A 27 0.40 12.23 -3.42
N LEU A 28 0.01 13.09 -4.37
CA LEU A 28 -0.91 14.21 -4.14
C LEU A 28 -2.38 13.77 -4.00
N VAL A 29 -2.74 12.63 -4.58
CA VAL A 29 -4.13 12.12 -4.60
C VAL A 29 -4.40 11.24 -3.38
N LEU A 30 -3.35 10.81 -2.65
CA LEU A 30 -3.48 9.97 -1.45
C LEU A 30 -4.16 8.62 -1.71
N GLU A 31 -4.13 8.17 -2.96
CA GLU A 31 -4.64 6.87 -3.41
C GLU A 31 -3.49 5.97 -3.86
N PHE A 32 -3.52 4.71 -3.44
CA PHE A 32 -2.53 3.71 -3.86
C PHE A 32 -3.12 2.31 -3.81
N ASP A 33 -2.58 1.48 -4.70
CA ASP A 33 -2.93 0.08 -4.80
C ASP A 33 -1.79 -0.78 -4.29
N ILE A 34 -2.13 -1.79 -3.50
CA ILE A 34 -1.23 -2.89 -3.18
C ILE A 34 -1.62 -4.06 -4.07
N TRP A 35 -0.67 -4.42 -4.93
CA TRP A 35 -0.74 -5.56 -5.81
C TRP A 35 -0.11 -6.77 -5.15
N GLU A 36 -0.68 -7.94 -5.40
CA GLU A 36 -0.11 -9.21 -4.99
C GLU A 36 0.12 -10.09 -6.22
N LEU A 37 1.27 -10.76 -6.26
CA LEU A 37 1.55 -11.76 -7.28
C LEU A 37 0.76 -13.03 -6.95
N LYS A 38 0.08 -13.58 -7.95
CA LYS A 38 -0.59 -14.88 -7.81
C LYS A 38 0.42 -15.98 -7.45
N ALA A 39 -0.01 -16.98 -6.69
CA ALA A 39 0.83 -18.09 -6.26
C ALA A 39 1.44 -18.88 -7.43
N ASP A 40 0.74 -18.97 -8.56
CA ASP A 40 1.21 -19.59 -9.80
C ASP A 40 2.15 -18.68 -10.61
N SER A 41 2.48 -17.49 -10.09
CA SER A 41 3.27 -16.45 -10.77
C SER A 41 2.73 -16.01 -12.13
N SER A 42 1.45 -16.31 -12.45
CA SER A 42 0.85 -16.03 -13.75
C SER A 42 0.52 -14.56 -13.97
N GLY A 43 0.44 -13.78 -12.90
CA GLY A 43 0.10 -12.36 -12.98
C GLY A 43 -0.07 -11.71 -11.62
N TRP A 44 -0.36 -10.41 -11.66
CA TRP A 44 -0.61 -9.58 -10.49
C TRP A 44 -2.10 -9.26 -10.41
N PHE A 45 -2.61 -9.11 -9.20
CA PHE A 45 -3.97 -8.63 -8.94
C PHE A 45 -3.95 -7.59 -7.82
N ILE A 46 -4.90 -6.66 -7.83
CA ILE A 46 -5.05 -5.68 -6.76
C ILE A 46 -5.60 -6.42 -5.55
N LYS A 47 -4.81 -6.43 -4.46
CA LYS A 47 -5.19 -7.00 -3.18
C LYS A 47 -5.90 -5.95 -2.32
N TYR A 48 -5.34 -4.75 -2.27
CA TYR A 48 -5.92 -3.63 -1.52
C TYR A 48 -5.92 -2.36 -2.37
N HIS A 49 -7.04 -1.64 -2.34
CA HIS A 49 -7.15 -0.28 -2.84
C HIS A 49 -7.34 0.65 -1.64
N LEU A 50 -6.48 1.66 -1.52
CA LEU A 50 -6.37 2.47 -0.32
C LEU A 50 -6.62 3.92 -0.64
N ASP A 51 -7.67 4.44 -0.02
CA ASP A 51 -8.02 5.85 -0.02
C ASP A 51 -7.59 6.46 1.33
N LEU A 52 -6.53 7.26 1.29
CA LEU A 52 -6.05 8.00 2.45
C LEU A 52 -6.54 9.46 2.47
N HIS A 53 -7.61 9.82 1.76
CA HIS A 53 -8.23 11.14 1.86
C HIS A 53 -8.68 11.45 3.29
N SER A 54 -9.14 10.46 4.06
CA SER A 54 -9.42 10.62 5.50
C SER A 54 -8.19 11.06 6.30
N MET A 55 -6.99 10.65 5.85
CA MET A 55 -5.70 11.02 6.42
C MET A 55 -5.11 12.28 5.78
N ARG A 56 -5.82 12.95 4.84
CA ARG A 56 -5.35 14.15 4.17
C ARG A 56 -4.85 15.21 5.14
N ARG A 57 -5.55 15.50 6.24
CA ARG A 57 -5.04 16.48 7.21
C ARG A 57 -3.70 16.09 7.85
N LYS A 58 -3.44 14.79 8.01
CA LYS A 58 -2.17 14.26 8.55
C LYS A 58 -1.08 14.18 7.48
N LEU A 59 -1.45 13.97 6.21
CA LEU A 59 -0.54 13.68 5.09
C LEU A 59 -0.29 14.87 4.14
N ALA A 60 -1.25 15.80 3.99
CA ALA A 60 -1.34 16.79 2.90
C ALA A 60 -0.17 17.78 2.81
N ASN A 61 0.68 17.85 3.84
CA ASN A 61 1.87 18.71 3.85
C ASN A 61 3.17 17.91 4.02
N ARG A 62 3.12 16.58 3.95
CA ARG A 62 4.22 15.68 4.33
C ARG A 62 4.53 14.62 3.27
N CYS A 63 4.41 15.01 2.00
CA CYS A 63 4.99 14.24 0.91
C CYS A 63 6.50 14.48 0.85
N PRO A 64 7.33 13.43 0.73
CA PRO A 64 6.97 12.07 0.32
C PRO A 64 6.62 11.12 1.49
N PHE A 65 5.77 10.14 1.21
CA PHE A 65 5.56 8.99 2.09
C PHE A 65 5.88 7.68 1.36
N SER A 66 6.27 6.65 2.10
CA SER A 66 6.64 5.35 1.55
C SER A 66 6.03 4.23 2.38
N VAL A 67 5.49 3.19 1.73
CA VAL A 67 5.00 2.01 2.44
C VAL A 67 6.21 1.23 2.95
N LEU A 68 6.25 0.97 4.25
CA LEU A 68 7.33 0.24 4.91
C LEU A 68 7.03 -1.25 4.98
N SER A 69 5.80 -1.62 5.34
CA SER A 69 5.42 -3.01 5.55
C SER A 69 3.91 -3.22 5.51
N LEU A 70 3.49 -4.40 5.06
CA LEU A 70 2.16 -4.95 5.25
C LEU A 70 2.23 -6.05 6.31
N ILE A 71 1.60 -5.81 7.46
CA ILE A 71 1.46 -6.77 8.54
C ILE A 71 0.14 -7.50 8.34
N ARG A 72 0.23 -8.78 7.97
CA ARG A 72 -0.95 -9.62 7.76
C ARG A 72 -1.50 -10.12 9.09
N ALA A 73 -2.80 -9.97 9.28
CA ALA A 73 -3.54 -10.64 10.35
C ALA A 73 -4.15 -11.95 9.83
N GLU A 74 -4.68 -12.77 10.74
CA GLU A 74 -5.40 -14.00 10.37
C GLU A 74 -6.63 -13.70 9.52
N LYS A 75 -7.33 -12.61 9.84
CA LYS A 75 -8.38 -12.05 8.98
C LYS A 75 -7.78 -10.97 8.11
N GLU A 76 -8.07 -11.05 6.82
CA GLU A 76 -7.52 -10.14 5.82
C GLU A 76 -7.80 -8.68 6.16
N ASP A 77 -9.02 -8.39 6.60
CA ASP A 77 -9.46 -7.04 6.93
C ASP A 77 -8.77 -6.48 8.19
N GLU A 78 -8.25 -7.34 9.07
CA GLU A 78 -7.50 -6.95 10.29
C GLU A 78 -6.03 -6.60 9.99
N SER A 79 -5.61 -6.78 8.73
CA SER A 79 -4.23 -6.50 8.31
C SER A 79 -3.93 -5.00 8.39
N THR A 80 -2.67 -4.67 8.65
CA THR A 80 -2.23 -3.31 8.90
C THR A 80 -1.12 -2.94 7.94
N ILE A 81 -1.20 -1.75 7.35
CA ILE A 81 -0.13 -1.20 6.53
C ILE A 81 0.60 -0.13 7.31
N VAL A 82 1.91 -0.16 7.24
CA VAL A 82 2.79 0.82 7.87
C VAL A 82 3.39 1.70 6.79
N PHE A 83 3.26 3.01 6.95
CA PHE A 83 3.86 4.03 6.10
C PHE A 83 4.92 4.78 6.89
N VAL A 84 5.94 5.29 6.20
CA VAL A 84 6.83 6.32 6.72
C VAL A 84 6.44 7.66 6.09
N VAL A 85 6.14 8.63 6.93
CA VAL A 85 5.77 10.00 6.55
C VAL A 85 6.64 10.94 7.35
N ASP A 86 7.48 11.75 6.71
CA ASP A 86 8.37 12.70 7.41
C ASP A 86 9.19 12.03 8.54
N GLY A 87 9.82 10.90 8.21
CA GLY A 87 10.64 10.10 9.13
C GLY A 87 9.87 9.38 10.25
N ARG A 88 8.53 9.47 10.28
CA ARG A 88 7.68 8.81 11.29
C ARG A 88 6.91 7.64 10.70
N ALA A 89 6.90 6.53 11.41
CA ALA A 89 6.07 5.39 11.08
C ALA A 89 4.61 5.64 11.51
N ILE A 90 3.66 5.42 10.61
CA ILE A 90 2.22 5.49 10.84
C ILE A 90 1.61 4.18 10.40
N SER A 91 0.87 3.52 11.28
CA SER A 91 0.05 2.36 10.93
C SER A 91 -1.36 2.77 10.50
N TYR A 92 -1.91 2.04 9.54
CA TYR A 92 -3.28 2.15 9.07
C TYR A 92 -3.90 0.76 9.03
N ASN A 93 -5.00 0.57 9.74
CA ASN A 93 -5.71 -0.70 9.71
C ASN A 93 -6.60 -0.77 8.45
N LEU A 94 -6.59 -1.91 7.77
CA LEU A 94 -7.39 -2.11 6.57
C LEU A 94 -8.90 -2.12 6.82
N HIS A 95 -9.34 -2.32 8.07
CA HIS A 95 -10.73 -2.16 8.49
C HIS A 95 -11.24 -0.71 8.47
N ASP A 96 -10.36 0.29 8.54
CA ASP A 96 -10.74 1.71 8.59
C ASP A 96 -11.29 2.21 7.24
N ARG A 97 -11.45 1.30 6.26
CA ARG A 97 -11.94 1.52 4.90
C ARG A 97 -13.47 1.74 4.82
N ARG A 98 -14.10 2.28 5.86
CA ARG A 98 -15.55 2.58 5.92
C ARG A 98 -15.86 4.06 5.69
#